data_AF-A0A920PNI3-F1
#
_entry.id   AF-A0A920PNI3-F1
#
_cell.length_a   1.000
_cell.length_b   1.000
_cell.length_c   1.000
_cell.angle_alpha   90.00
_cell.angle_beta   90.00
_cell.angle_gamma   90.00
#
_symmetry.space_group_name_H-M   'P 1'
#
loop_
_entity.id
_entity.type
_entity.pdbx_description
1 polymer ?
#
loop_
_entity_poly.entity_id
_entity_poly.type
_entity_poly.pdbx_seq_one_letter_code
_entity_poly.pdbx_strand_id
1 'polypeptide(L)'
;MDTGEGVFLSSRARTASTAQLRFHTDRADIVGLLCVSRAKSGGETRIASSVTVHNEMFRRRPALAALLYAPIYRSRLGEEKEATRCFTRCRFLVVVKGNSPVTIPVPM
;
A
#
# COMPACT_ATOMS: atom_id res chain seq x y z
N MET A 1 0.92 -28.50 -23.26
CA MET A 1 1.63 -27.40 -22.58
C MET A 1 0.55 -26.60 -21.88
N ASP A 2 0.36 -26.89 -20.60
CA ASP A 2 -0.65 -26.23 -19.78
C ASP A 2 -0.18 -24.79 -19.57
N THR A 3 -0.83 -23.83 -20.24
CA THR A 3 -0.64 -22.41 -19.99
C THR A 3 -1.25 -22.13 -18.63
N GLY A 4 -0.47 -22.39 -17.57
CA GLY A 4 -0.90 -22.29 -16.19
C GLY A 4 -1.57 -20.94 -15.94
N GLU A 5 -2.90 -20.97 -15.85
CA GLU A 5 -3.70 -19.84 -15.41
C GLU A 5 -3.13 -19.41 -14.06
N GLY A 6 -2.58 -18.19 -14.01
CA GLY A 6 -2.02 -17.66 -12.78
C GLY A 6 -3.11 -17.64 -11.71
N VAL A 7 -2.97 -18.48 -10.69
CA VAL A 7 -3.95 -18.59 -9.61
C VAL A 7 -4.19 -17.20 -9.04
N PHE A 8 -5.43 -16.73 -9.14
CA PHE A 8 -5.83 -15.44 -8.61
C PHE A 8 -5.84 -15.51 -7.07
N LEU A 9 -4.77 -15.01 -6.45
CA LEU A 9 -4.64 -15.01 -4.99
C LEU A 9 -5.30 -13.76 -4.41
N SER A 10 -6.27 -13.99 -3.53
CA SER A 10 -6.87 -12.93 -2.70
C SER A 10 -5.81 -12.21 -1.87
N SER A 11 -6.13 -11.01 -1.38
CA SER A 11 -5.23 -10.24 -0.51
C SER A 11 -4.74 -11.07 0.69
N ARG A 12 -5.65 -11.83 1.31
CA ARG A 12 -5.34 -12.73 2.44
C ARG A 12 -4.40 -13.87 2.03
N ALA A 13 -4.60 -14.49 0.87
CA ALA A 13 -3.75 -15.59 0.40
C ALA A 13 -2.30 -15.14 0.19
N ARG A 14 -2.07 -13.86 -0.12
CA ARG A 14 -0.73 -13.30 -0.30
C ARG A 14 -0.04 -12.96 1.03
N THR A 15 -0.79 -12.56 2.04
CA THR A 15 -0.24 -12.17 3.36
C THR A 15 -0.14 -13.34 4.33
N ALA A 16 -0.96 -14.39 4.16
CA ALA A 16 -0.90 -15.62 4.95
C ALA A 16 0.23 -16.55 4.47
N SER A 17 1.47 -16.05 4.47
CA SER A 17 2.67 -16.82 4.12
C SER A 17 3.83 -16.49 5.05
N THR A 18 4.90 -17.28 5.00
CA THR A 18 6.14 -17.03 5.75
C THR A 18 7.09 -16.07 5.04
N ALA A 19 6.74 -15.61 3.84
CA ALA A 19 7.56 -14.71 3.05
C ALA A 19 7.63 -13.31 3.68
N GLN A 20 8.73 -12.61 3.43
CA GLN A 20 8.90 -11.23 3.90
C GLN A 20 7.83 -10.31 3.31
N LEU A 21 7.11 -9.62 4.18
CA LEU A 21 6.16 -8.60 3.77
C LEU A 21 6.90 -7.28 3.46
N ARG A 22 6.63 -6.71 2.29
CA ARG A 22 7.16 -5.38 1.91
C ARG A 22 6.46 -4.29 2.73
N PHE A 23 7.05 -3.10 2.82
CA PHE A 23 6.35 -1.94 3.39
C PHE A 23 5.02 -1.71 2.67
N HIS A 24 3.97 -1.55 3.45
CA HIS A 24 2.60 -1.34 2.99
C HIS A 24 1.81 -0.63 4.09
N THR A 25 0.62 -0.18 3.71
CA THR A 25 -0.42 0.27 4.64
C THR A 25 -1.62 -0.63 4.47
N ASP A 26 -2.29 -0.95 5.57
CA ASP A 26 -3.59 -1.61 5.52
C ASP A 26 -4.67 -0.58 5.18
N ARG A 27 -5.85 -1.07 4.77
CA ARG A 27 -7.05 -0.23 4.57
C ARG A 27 -7.73 0.02 5.92
N ALA A 28 -7.00 0.64 6.84
CA ALA A 28 -7.45 0.96 8.19
C ALA A 28 -6.79 2.25 8.70
N ASP A 29 -7.46 2.97 9.58
CA ASP A 29 -6.90 4.15 10.24
C ASP A 29 -5.95 3.77 11.40
N ILE A 30 -6.27 2.67 12.09
CA ILE A 30 -5.49 2.12 13.21
C ILE A 30 -5.34 0.61 13.00
N VAL A 31 -4.12 0.09 13.21
CA VAL A 31 -3.81 -1.34 13.18
C VAL A 31 -3.23 -1.76 14.52
N GLY A 32 -3.80 -2.82 15.09
CA GLY A 32 -3.27 -3.51 16.27
C GLY A 32 -2.82 -4.92 15.89
N LEU A 33 -1.63 -5.32 16.37
CA LEU A 33 -1.08 -6.66 16.14
C LEU A 33 -0.82 -7.35 17.48
N LEU A 34 -1.33 -8.56 17.64
CA LEU A 34 -1.10 -9.42 18.80
C LEU A 34 -0.29 -10.63 18.37
N CYS A 35 0.88 -10.83 18.99
CA CYS A 35 1.69 -12.03 18.79
C CYS A 35 1.21 -13.13 19.76
N VAL A 36 0.46 -14.10 19.25
CA VAL A 36 0.00 -15.27 20.02
C VAL A 36 1.12 -16.31 20.17
N SER A 37 1.92 -16.50 19.12
CA SER A 37 3.07 -17.40 19.11
C SER A 37 4.19 -16.80 18.29
N ARG A 38 5.39 -16.75 18.87
CA ARG A 38 6.57 -16.18 18.23
C ARG A 38 7.18 -17.19 17.25
N ALA A 39 7.65 -16.71 16.10
CA ALA A 39 8.40 -17.55 15.17
C ALA A 39 9.71 -18.04 15.79
N LYS A 40 10.15 -19.26 15.43
CA LYS A 40 11.43 -19.83 15.87
C LYS A 40 12.64 -18.99 15.42
N SER A 41 12.54 -18.38 14.23
CA SER A 41 13.54 -17.49 13.65
C SER A 41 12.85 -16.52 12.68
N GLY A 42 13.35 -15.28 12.59
CA GLY A 42 12.74 -14.23 11.77
C GLY A 42 11.42 -13.70 12.36
N GLY A 43 10.51 -13.26 11.50
CA GLY A 43 9.22 -12.67 11.93
C GLY A 43 9.35 -11.28 12.55
N GLU A 44 10.46 -10.58 12.30
CA GLU A 44 10.70 -9.23 12.80
C GLU A 44 9.70 -8.23 12.20
N THR A 45 9.09 -7.44 13.06
CA THR A 45 8.23 -6.32 12.64
C THR A 45 9.09 -5.11 12.30
N ARG A 46 8.82 -4.49 11.15
CA ARG A 46 9.44 -3.22 10.75
C ARG A 46 8.36 -2.18 10.51
N ILE A 47 8.54 -1.03 11.12
CA ILE A 47 7.67 0.14 10.97
C ILE A 47 8.48 1.33 10.46
N ALA A 48 7.85 2.17 9.66
CA ALA A 48 8.45 3.40 9.16
C ALA A 48 7.39 4.51 9.12
N SER A 49 7.81 5.72 9.45
CA SER A 49 6.94 6.90 9.34
C SER A 49 6.78 7.30 7.87
N SER A 50 5.57 7.21 7.34
CA SER A 50 5.25 7.66 5.98
C SER A 50 5.53 9.16 5.79
N VAL A 51 5.33 9.96 6.84
CA VAL A 51 5.64 11.40 6.87
C VAL A 51 7.13 11.64 6.72
N THR A 52 7.95 10.91 7.48
CA THR A 52 9.42 11.05 7.42
C THR A 52 9.95 10.61 6.05
N VAL A 53 9.46 9.49 5.53
CA VAL A 53 9.83 9.00 4.19
C VAL A 53 9.46 10.05 3.13
N HIS A 54 8.25 10.60 3.19
CA HIS A 54 7.82 11.68 2.31
C HIS A 54 8.74 12.90 2.37
N ASN A 55 9.02 13.41 3.57
CA ASN A 55 9.84 14.61 3.74
C ASN A 55 11.25 14.40 3.19
N GLU A 56 11.84 13.21 3.42
CA GLU A 56 13.16 12.87 2.88
C GLU A 56 13.16 12.71 1.36
N MET A 57 12.10 12.13 0.78
CA MET A 57 11.93 12.07 -0.68
C MET A 57 11.81 13.46 -1.28
N PHE A 58 11.00 14.33 -0.67
CA PHE A 58 10.83 15.70 -1.12
C PHE A 58 12.13 16.49 -1.05
N ARG A 59 12.90 16.34 0.05
CA ARG A 59 14.20 16.99 0.23
C ARG A 59 15.24 16.53 -0.79
N ARG A 60 15.27 15.23 -1.14
CA ARG A 60 16.32 14.65 -1.99
C ARG A 60 15.97 14.68 -3.48
N ARG A 61 14.70 14.43 -3.83
CA ARG A 61 14.22 14.24 -5.22
C ARG A 61 12.76 14.72 -5.36
N PRO A 62 12.49 16.03 -5.26
CA PRO A 62 11.12 16.58 -5.22
C PRO A 62 10.28 16.22 -6.46
N ALA A 63 10.88 16.18 -7.65
CA ALA A 63 10.18 15.79 -8.88
C ALA A 63 9.65 14.35 -8.84
N LEU A 64 10.41 13.41 -8.25
CA LEU A 64 9.95 12.02 -8.08
C LEU A 64 8.93 11.90 -6.96
N ALA A 65 9.09 12.66 -5.88
CA ALA A 65 8.11 12.71 -4.79
C ALA A 65 6.74 13.19 -5.31
N ALA A 66 6.73 14.15 -6.24
CA ALA A 66 5.50 14.68 -6.82
C ALA A 66 4.66 13.63 -7.57
N LEU A 67 5.31 12.65 -8.22
CA LEU A 67 4.62 11.56 -8.91
C LEU A 67 3.76 10.71 -7.96
N LEU A 68 4.08 10.66 -6.66
CA LEU A 68 3.32 9.88 -5.67
C LEU A 68 1.92 10.47 -5.37
N TYR A 69 1.68 11.73 -5.70
CA TYR A 69 0.36 12.36 -5.56
C TYR A 69 -0.55 12.09 -6.74
N ALA A 70 -0.01 11.59 -7.87
CA ALA A 70 -0.81 11.26 -9.04
C ALA A 70 -1.74 10.07 -8.77
N PRO A 71 -2.90 9.99 -9.46
CA PRO A 71 -3.78 8.85 -9.34
C PRO A 71 -3.12 7.59 -9.90
N ILE A 72 -3.21 6.51 -9.13
CA ILE A 72 -2.83 5.15 -9.52
C ILE A 72 -4.06 4.23 -9.44
N TYR A 73 -4.08 3.18 -10.26
CA TYR A 73 -5.13 2.16 -10.21
C TYR A 73 -4.62 0.96 -9.41
N ARG A 74 -5.34 0.59 -8.36
CA ARG A 74 -5.02 -0.57 -7.50
C ARG A 74 -6.06 -1.66 -7.72
N SER A 75 -5.61 -2.87 -8.01
CA SER A 75 -6.49 -4.05 -8.11
C SER A 75 -7.18 -4.30 -6.77
N ARG A 76 -8.44 -4.72 -6.84
CA ARG A 76 -9.25 -5.09 -5.67
C ARG A 76 -9.10 -6.55 -5.25
N LEU A 77 -8.28 -7.34 -5.96
CA LEU A 77 -7.90 -8.69 -5.56
C LEU A 77 -9.09 -9.60 -5.17
N GLY A 78 -10.21 -9.48 -5.90
CA GLY A 78 -11.38 -10.36 -5.77
C GLY A 78 -12.40 -9.89 -4.74
N GLU A 79 -12.16 -8.76 -4.08
CA GLU A 79 -13.13 -8.15 -3.16
C GLU A 79 -14.22 -7.36 -3.89
N GLU A 80 -14.45 -7.67 -5.17
CA GLU A 80 -15.39 -6.98 -6.04
C GLU A 80 -16.82 -7.38 -5.70
N LYS A 81 -17.75 -6.41 -5.68
CA LYS A 81 -19.18 -6.70 -5.69
C LYS A 81 -19.63 -6.71 -7.15
N GLU A 82 -20.63 -7.52 -7.50
CA GLU A 82 -21.15 -7.64 -8.87
C GLU A 82 -21.27 -6.26 -9.57
N ALA A 83 -20.79 -6.18 -10.81
CA ALA A 83 -20.72 -4.97 -11.64
C ALA A 83 -19.83 -3.80 -11.13
N THR A 84 -19.04 -3.98 -10.06
CA THR A 84 -18.12 -2.94 -9.60
C THR A 84 -16.77 -3.02 -10.34
N ARG A 85 -16.07 -1.90 -10.53
CA ARG A 85 -14.74 -1.87 -11.17
C ARG A 85 -13.72 -2.75 -10.46
N CYS A 86 -12.87 -3.42 -11.25
CA CYS A 86 -11.76 -4.25 -10.77
C CYS A 86 -10.59 -3.48 -10.17
N PHE A 87 -10.55 -2.19 -10.46
CA PHE A 87 -9.53 -1.28 -9.99
C PHE A 87 -10.15 -0.09 -9.27
N THR A 88 -9.55 0.27 -8.14
CA THR A 88 -9.85 1.51 -7.42
C THR A 88 -8.81 2.56 -7.77
N ARG A 89 -9.26 3.76 -8.12
CA ARG A 89 -8.38 4.91 -8.30
C ARG A 89 -7.98 5.45 -6.92
N CYS A 90 -6.70 5.31 -6.58
CA CYS A 90 -6.11 5.76 -5.32
C CYS A 90 -4.98 6.74 -5.60
N ARG A 91 -4.52 7.46 -4.58
CA ARG A 91 -3.22 8.15 -4.62
C ARG A 91 -2.27 7.41 -3.68
N PHE A 92 -0.99 7.31 -4.03
CA PHE A 92 -0.02 6.66 -3.15
C PHE A 92 0.23 7.51 -1.90
N LEU A 93 0.32 8.83 -2.08
CA LEU A 93 0.41 9.78 -0.99
C LEU A 93 -0.68 10.85 -1.11
N VAL A 94 -1.28 11.20 0.03
CA VAL A 94 -2.23 12.31 0.18
C VAL A 94 -1.77 13.15 1.36
N VAL A 95 -1.63 14.46 1.15
CA VAL A 95 -1.38 15.41 2.23
C VAL A 95 -2.71 16.04 2.60
N VAL A 96 -3.01 16.11 3.89
CA VAL A 96 -4.26 16.66 4.41
C VAL A 96 -3.92 17.81 5.35
N LYS A 97 -4.65 18.93 5.25
CA LYS A 97 -4.57 20.06 6.18
C LYS A 97 -5.95 20.22 6.84
N GLY A 98 -6.03 19.96 8.14
CA GLY A 98 -7.32 19.78 8.81
C GLY A 98 -8.03 18.53 8.29
N ASN A 99 -9.25 18.68 7.78
CA ASN A 99 -10.02 17.60 7.14
C ASN A 99 -9.99 17.63 5.60
N SER A 100 -9.22 18.55 4.99
CA SER A 100 -9.23 18.75 3.54
C SER A 100 -7.94 18.29 2.88
N PRO A 101 -8.00 17.50 1.79
CA PRO A 101 -6.84 17.17 1.00
C PRO A 101 -6.19 18.44 0.42
N VAL A 102 -4.87 18.53 0.51
CA VAL A 102 -4.08 19.59 -0.11
C VAL A 102 -3.65 19.12 -1.48
N THR A 103 -3.98 19.90 -2.51
CA THR A 103 -3.46 19.68 -3.85
C THR A 103 -2.01 20.12 -3.89
N ILE A 104 -1.09 19.17 -4.09
CA ILE A 104 0.31 19.47 -4.38
C ILE A 104 0.45 19.49 -5.91
N PRO A 105 0.87 20.61 -6.51
CA PRO A 105 1.08 20.67 -7.96
C PRO A 105 2.16 19.68 -8.35
N VAL A 106 1.79 18.74 -9.22
CA VAL A 106 2.74 17.82 -9.84
C VAL A 106 3.33 18.58 -11.02
N PRO A 107 4.66 18.80 -11.10
CA PRO A 107 5.25 19.36 -12.30
C PRO A 107 4.95 18.39 -13.46
N MET A 108 4.45 18.96 -14.55
CA MET A 108 4.14 18.25 -15.80
C MET A 108 5.42 17.68 -16.41
#